data_AF-A0A091BE12-F1
#
_entry.id   AF-A0A091BE12-F1
#
_cell.length_a   1.000
_cell.length_b   1.000
_cell.length_c   1.000
_cell.angle_alpha   90.00
_cell.angle_beta   90.00
_cell.angle_gamma   90.00
#
_symmetry.space_group_name_H-M   'P 1'
#
loop_
_entity.id
_entity.type
_entity.pdbx_description
1 polymer ?
#
loop_
_entity_poly.entity_id
_entity_poly.type
_entity_poly.pdbx_seq_one_letter_code
_entity_poly.pdbx_strand_id
1 'polypeptide(L)'
;MDEADRLRADKPARRVVKTSRWLLLRNRENVPDEQVVRLEELLAANKALLTVYLLKDDLKSLWRYRSEAWARKAWRSWKRRALRSGLEPLRVFVRRIEPYLAGILAHCRWPLGTNLVEGINNKIKVIKRVAYGYRDDAYFFLKIRAAFPGLR
;
A
#
# COMPACT_ATOMS: atom_id res chain seq x y z
N MET A 1 13.91 -13.23 2.94
CA MET A 1 15.32 -12.97 2.59
C MET A 1 15.35 -11.77 1.68
N ASP A 2 15.89 -10.65 2.16
CA ASP A 2 16.03 -9.40 1.39
C ASP A 2 17.03 -9.63 0.24
N GLU A 3 16.78 -9.09 -0.95
CA GLU A 3 17.71 -9.25 -2.08
C GLU A 3 19.07 -8.60 -1.77
N ALA A 4 19.03 -7.51 -0.98
CA ALA A 4 20.23 -6.89 -0.43
C ALA A 4 20.98 -7.81 0.55
N ASP A 5 20.32 -8.79 1.17
CA ASP A 5 21.00 -9.77 2.03
C ASP A 5 21.62 -10.93 1.24
N ARG A 6 21.09 -11.25 0.06
CA ARG A 6 21.73 -12.22 -0.86
C ARG A 6 23.04 -11.68 -1.42
N LEU A 7 23.10 -10.37 -1.66
CA LEU A 7 24.30 -9.67 -2.12
C LEU A 7 25.27 -9.32 -0.98
N ARG A 8 25.21 -9.99 0.18
CA ARG A 8 26.09 -9.69 1.33
C ARG A 8 27.58 -9.73 1.00
N ALA A 9 27.99 -10.65 0.13
CA ALA A 9 29.37 -10.79 -0.33
C ALA A 9 29.79 -9.72 -1.35
N ASP A 10 28.84 -9.22 -2.15
CA ASP A 10 29.06 -8.18 -3.16
C ASP A 10 28.63 -6.80 -2.61
N LYS A 11 29.58 -6.15 -1.92
CA LYS A 11 29.38 -4.83 -1.31
C LYS A 11 28.88 -3.76 -2.31
N PRO A 12 29.45 -3.60 -3.52
CA PRO A 12 28.93 -2.62 -4.48
C PRO A 12 27.51 -2.94 -4.96
N ALA A 13 27.22 -4.18 -5.35
CA ALA A 13 25.86 -4.56 -5.78
C ALA A 13 24.83 -4.38 -4.65
N ARG A 14 25.20 -4.72 -3.40
CA ARG A 14 24.36 -4.49 -2.22
C ARG A 14 24.07 -3.02 -1.98
N ARG A 15 25.07 -2.14 -2.16
CA ARG A 15 24.90 -0.69 -2.02
C ARG A 15 23.94 -0.14 -3.07
N VAL A 16 24.02 -0.63 -4.31
CA VAL A 16 23.07 -0.27 -5.38
C VAL A 16 21.65 -0.67 -5.00
N VAL A 17 21.41 -1.92 -4.59
CA VAL A 17 20.06 -2.36 -4.18
C VAL A 17 19.51 -1.54 -2.99
N LYS A 18 20.34 -1.27 -1.98
CA LYS A 18 19.92 -0.47 -0.81
C LYS A 18 19.60 0.99 -1.16
N THR A 19 20.43 1.62 -1.99
CA THR A 19 20.19 3.01 -2.41
C THR A 19 19.02 3.13 -3.37
N SER A 20 18.79 2.12 -4.22
CA SER A 20 17.67 2.07 -5.14
C SER A 20 16.34 1.64 -4.50
N ARG A 21 16.33 1.24 -3.22
CA ARG A 21 15.09 0.90 -2.49
C ARG A 21 14.06 2.03 -2.57
N TRP A 22 14.49 3.27 -2.37
CA TRP A 22 13.60 4.44 -2.43
C TRP A 22 13.07 4.67 -3.85
N LEU A 23 13.89 4.41 -4.86
CA LEU A 23 13.51 4.50 -6.27
C LEU A 23 12.42 3.48 -6.63
N LEU A 24 12.55 2.22 -6.16
CA LEU A 24 11.56 1.15 -6.35
C LEU A 24 10.22 1.42 -5.62
N LEU A 25 10.24 2.25 -4.57
CA LEU A 25 9.03 2.61 -3.82
C LEU A 25 8.21 3.71 -4.50
N ARG A 26 8.83 4.55 -5.33
CA ARG A 26 8.14 5.61 -6.07
C ARG A 26 7.17 5.05 -7.12
N ASN A 27 6.19 5.85 -7.48
CA ASN A 27 5.39 5.58 -8.67
C ASN A 27 6.19 5.95 -9.91
N ARG A 28 5.99 5.24 -11.03
CA ARG A 28 6.75 5.48 -12.27
C ARG A 28 6.60 6.92 -12.75
N GLU A 29 5.40 7.49 -12.61
CA GLU A 29 5.12 8.89 -12.95
C GLU A 29 5.82 9.93 -12.07
N ASN A 30 6.35 9.53 -10.91
CA ASN A 30 7.02 10.42 -9.94
C ASN A 30 8.53 10.13 -9.83
N VAL A 31 9.08 9.39 -10.79
CA VAL A 31 10.53 9.15 -10.88
C VAL A 31 11.14 10.33 -11.64
N PRO A 32 12.13 11.04 -11.07
CA PRO A 32 12.84 12.10 -11.78
C PRO A 32 13.54 11.55 -13.02
N ASP A 33 13.58 12.32 -14.12
CA ASP A 33 14.14 11.90 -15.41
C ASP A 33 15.58 11.36 -15.28
N GLU A 34 16.40 12.03 -14.45
CA GLU A 34 17.78 11.63 -14.14
C GLU A 34 17.90 10.23 -13.48
N GLN A 35 16.82 9.70 -12.89
CA GLN A 35 16.78 8.41 -12.19
C GLN A 35 16.04 7.33 -12.98
N VAL A 36 15.40 7.66 -14.11
CA VAL A 36 14.64 6.70 -14.94
C VAL A 36 15.58 5.64 -15.50
N VAL A 37 16.71 6.05 -16.09
CA VAL A 37 17.71 5.12 -16.66
C VAL A 37 18.17 4.13 -15.59
N ARG A 38 18.51 4.63 -14.41
CA ARG A 38 18.95 3.80 -13.27
C ARG A 38 17.87 2.83 -12.78
N LEU A 39 16.59 3.23 -12.82
CA LEU A 39 15.48 2.34 -12.50
C LEU A 39 15.37 1.23 -13.55
N GLU A 40 15.44 1.58 -14.83
CA GLU A 40 15.33 0.62 -15.93
C GLU A 40 16.47 -0.41 -15.92
N GLU A 41 17.71 0.03 -15.72
CA GLU A 41 18.87 -0.86 -15.54
C GLU A 41 18.68 -1.84 -14.38
N LEU A 42 18.21 -1.34 -13.22
CA LEU A 42 17.99 -2.18 -12.04
C LEU A 42 16.88 -3.22 -12.27
N LEU A 43 15.79 -2.82 -12.94
CA LEU A 43 14.69 -3.71 -13.25
C LEU A 43 15.07 -4.73 -14.34
N ALA A 44 15.88 -4.32 -15.33
CA ALA A 44 16.41 -5.21 -16.36
C ALA A 44 17.37 -6.26 -15.76
N ALA A 45 18.20 -5.87 -14.79
CA ALA A 45 19.14 -6.75 -14.12
C ALA A 45 18.46 -7.74 -13.14
N ASN A 46 17.24 -7.45 -12.66
CA ASN A 46 16.57 -8.30 -11.68
C ASN A 46 15.09 -8.55 -12.03
N LYS A 47 14.85 -9.70 -12.68
CA LYS A 47 13.52 -10.16 -13.07
C LYS A 47 12.53 -10.25 -11.91
N ALA A 48 12.99 -10.62 -10.71
CA ALA A 48 12.13 -10.71 -9.53
C ALA A 48 11.68 -9.32 -9.07
N LEU A 49 12.60 -8.34 -9.01
CA LEU A 49 12.28 -6.95 -8.70
C LEU A 49 11.35 -6.34 -9.76
N LEU A 50 11.61 -6.56 -11.05
CA LEU A 50 10.72 -6.13 -12.13
C LEU A 50 9.31 -6.70 -11.96
N THR A 51 9.20 -8.00 -11.69
CA THR A 51 7.89 -8.65 -11.53
C THR A 51 7.11 -8.05 -10.35
N VAL A 52 7.77 -7.84 -9.21
CA VAL A 52 7.14 -7.21 -8.04
C VAL A 52 6.76 -5.76 -8.34
N TYR A 53 7.63 -5.01 -9.01
CA TYR A 53 7.40 -3.62 -9.38
C TYR A 53 6.16 -3.47 -10.27
N LEU A 54 6.07 -4.27 -11.33
CA LEU A 54 4.92 -4.26 -12.25
C LEU A 54 3.63 -4.70 -11.54
N LEU A 55 3.68 -5.77 -10.74
CA LEU A 55 2.49 -6.27 -10.05
C LEU A 55 2.02 -5.30 -8.96
N LYS A 56 2.93 -4.63 -8.25
CA LYS A 56 2.57 -3.56 -7.30
C LYS A 56 1.80 -2.45 -8.01
N ASP A 57 2.30 -1.99 -9.17
CA ASP A 57 1.70 -0.88 -9.88
C ASP A 57 0.31 -1.25 -10.43
N ASP A 58 0.21 -2.40 -11.07
CA ASP A 58 -1.03 -2.93 -11.62
C ASP A 58 -2.10 -3.21 -10.53
N LEU A 59 -1.70 -3.54 -9.29
CA LEU A 59 -2.63 -3.68 -8.17
C LEU A 59 -3.37 -2.36 -7.86
N LYS A 60 -2.75 -1.19 -8.10
CA LYS A 60 -3.38 0.12 -7.86
C LYS A 60 -4.62 0.33 -8.71
N SER A 61 -4.74 -0.37 -9.84
CA SER A 61 -5.94 -0.31 -10.68
C SER A 61 -7.22 -0.69 -9.92
N LEU A 62 -7.11 -1.48 -8.84
CA LEU A 62 -8.26 -1.87 -8.00
C LEU A 62 -9.05 -0.66 -7.48
N TRP A 63 -8.37 0.43 -7.11
CA TRP A 63 -9.00 1.65 -6.59
C TRP A 63 -9.73 2.48 -7.64
N ARG A 64 -9.51 2.19 -8.94
CA ARG A 64 -10.18 2.89 -10.05
C ARG A 64 -11.52 2.27 -10.42
N TYR A 65 -11.81 1.04 -9.98
CA TYR A 65 -13.07 0.38 -10.28
C TYR A 65 -14.23 0.95 -9.46
N ARG A 66 -15.38 1.12 -10.11
CA ARG A 66 -16.68 1.45 -9.48
C ARG A 66 -17.65 0.27 -9.39
N SER A 67 -17.36 -0.81 -10.13
CA SER A 67 -18.11 -2.06 -10.05
C SER A 67 -17.34 -3.11 -9.24
N GLU A 68 -17.97 -3.59 -8.17
CA GLU A 68 -17.39 -4.63 -7.29
C GLU A 68 -17.09 -5.93 -8.06
N ALA A 69 -17.94 -6.28 -9.03
CA ALA A 69 -17.77 -7.47 -9.85
C ALA A 69 -16.50 -7.39 -10.73
N TRP A 70 -16.28 -6.23 -11.37
CA TRP A 70 -15.09 -5.97 -12.18
C TRP A 70 -13.83 -5.92 -11.31
N ALA A 71 -13.87 -5.26 -10.16
CA ALA A 71 -12.76 -5.24 -9.21
C ALA A 71 -12.40 -6.64 -8.70
N ARG A 72 -13.41 -7.48 -8.40
CA ARG A 72 -13.20 -8.88 -8.01
C ARG A 72 -12.60 -9.72 -9.14
N LYS A 73 -12.98 -9.47 -10.40
CA LYS A 73 -12.37 -10.12 -11.57
C LYS A 73 -10.91 -9.68 -11.73
N ALA A 74 -10.62 -8.39 -11.60
CA ALA A 74 -9.27 -7.84 -11.65
C ALA A 74 -8.38 -8.43 -10.54
N TRP A 75 -8.87 -8.47 -9.30
CA TRP A 75 -8.18 -9.11 -8.17
C TRP A 75 -7.87 -10.58 -8.46
N ARG A 76 -8.83 -11.37 -8.94
CA ARG A 76 -8.60 -12.78 -9.29
C ARG A 76 -7.54 -12.94 -10.38
N SER A 77 -7.55 -12.07 -11.38
CA SER A 77 -6.52 -12.06 -12.43
C SER A 77 -5.14 -11.72 -11.88
N TRP A 78 -5.06 -10.68 -11.04
CA TRP A 78 -3.85 -10.25 -10.36
C TRP A 78 -3.29 -11.34 -9.44
N LYS A 79 -4.12 -11.92 -8.57
CA LYS A 79 -3.76 -13.03 -7.67
C LYS A 79 -3.16 -14.20 -8.46
N ARG A 80 -3.76 -14.58 -9.59
CA ARG A 80 -3.21 -15.66 -10.45
C ARG A 80 -1.83 -15.31 -11.02
N ARG A 81 -1.59 -14.06 -11.43
CA ARG A 81 -0.26 -13.64 -11.88
C ARG A 81 0.76 -13.59 -10.73
N ALA A 82 0.36 -13.07 -9.57
CA ALA A 82 1.18 -13.04 -8.37
C ALA A 82 1.60 -14.44 -7.92
N LEU A 83 0.68 -15.40 -7.88
CA LEU A 83 1.00 -16.79 -7.50
C LEU A 83 1.85 -17.50 -8.56
N ARG A 84 1.56 -17.31 -9.85
CA ARG A 84 2.35 -17.89 -10.97
C ARG A 84 3.79 -17.35 -11.04
N SER A 85 4.06 -16.18 -10.47
CA SER A 85 5.42 -15.63 -10.42
C SER A 85 6.40 -16.49 -9.61
N GLY A 86 5.90 -17.38 -8.73
CA GLY A 86 6.74 -18.20 -7.85
C GLY A 86 7.44 -17.41 -6.74
N LEU A 87 7.24 -16.09 -6.65
CA LEU A 87 7.91 -15.24 -5.68
C LEU A 87 7.23 -15.36 -4.31
N GLU A 88 7.95 -15.88 -3.31
CA GLU A 88 7.43 -16.01 -1.95
C GLU A 88 6.92 -14.69 -1.35
N PRO A 89 7.57 -13.52 -1.55
CA PRO A 89 7.03 -12.25 -1.07
C PRO A 89 5.62 -11.95 -1.59
N LEU A 90 5.32 -12.26 -2.85
CA LEU A 90 3.99 -12.06 -3.43
C LEU A 90 2.98 -13.09 -2.91
N ARG A 91 3.40 -14.34 -2.67
CA ARG A 91 2.55 -15.36 -2.06
C ARG A 91 2.16 -14.97 -0.62
N VAL A 92 3.10 -14.51 0.18
CA VAL A 92 2.85 -13.97 1.53
C VAL A 92 1.89 -12.78 1.46
N PHE A 93 2.12 -11.86 0.54
CA PHE A 93 1.27 -10.68 0.38
C PHE A 93 -0.18 -11.06 0.04
N VAL A 94 -0.39 -11.98 -0.91
CA VAL A 94 -1.72 -12.50 -1.26
C VAL A 94 -2.42 -13.08 -0.02
N ARG A 95 -1.73 -13.93 0.76
CA ARG A 95 -2.30 -14.51 1.99
C ARG A 95 -2.73 -13.47 3.01
N ARG A 96 -1.99 -12.35 3.12
CA ARG A 96 -2.28 -11.28 4.08
C ARG A 96 -3.43 -10.39 3.65
N ILE A 97 -3.56 -10.09 2.37
CA ILE A 97 -4.57 -9.14 1.88
C ILE A 97 -5.94 -9.81 1.63
N GLU A 98 -5.95 -11.11 1.38
CA GLU A 98 -7.17 -11.86 1.05
C GLU A 98 -8.30 -11.76 2.10
N PRO A 99 -8.04 -11.84 3.42
CA PRO A 99 -9.06 -11.62 4.44
C PRO A 99 -9.69 -10.22 4.40
N TYR A 100 -8.94 -9.21 3.95
CA TYR A 100 -9.39 -7.82 3.89
C TYR A 100 -10.02 -7.44 2.54
N LEU A 101 -10.08 -8.37 1.59
CA LEU A 101 -10.53 -8.10 0.23
C LEU A 101 -11.94 -7.50 0.19
N ALA A 102 -12.84 -7.94 1.07
CA ALA A 102 -14.20 -7.39 1.13
C ALA A 102 -14.19 -5.88 1.40
N GLY A 103 -13.36 -5.42 2.34
CA GLY A 103 -13.21 -3.98 2.65
C GLY A 103 -12.56 -3.21 1.51
N ILE A 104 -11.58 -3.81 0.83
CA ILE A 104 -10.95 -3.20 -0.36
C ILE A 104 -11.97 -3.04 -1.49
N LEU A 105 -12.78 -4.06 -1.74
CA LEU A 105 -13.82 -4.03 -2.78
C LEU A 105 -14.97 -3.08 -2.42
N ALA A 106 -15.23 -2.83 -1.13
CA ALA A 106 -16.20 -1.83 -0.70
C ALA A 106 -15.84 -0.41 -1.16
N HIS A 107 -14.55 -0.14 -1.43
CA HIS A 107 -14.10 1.13 -2.03
C HIS A 107 -14.76 1.43 -3.38
N CYS A 108 -15.20 0.40 -4.12
CA CYS A 108 -15.92 0.59 -5.39
C CYS A 108 -17.23 1.36 -5.19
N ARG A 109 -17.92 1.12 -4.07
CA ARG A 109 -19.16 1.81 -3.69
C ARG A 109 -18.89 3.08 -2.91
N TRP A 110 -17.89 3.03 -2.02
CA TRP A 110 -17.56 4.13 -1.11
C TRP A 110 -16.10 4.53 -1.32
N PRO A 111 -15.80 5.43 -2.28
CA PRO A 111 -14.43 5.81 -2.62
C PRO A 111 -13.83 6.76 -1.57
N LEU A 112 -13.73 6.28 -0.34
CA LEU A 112 -13.16 7.00 0.78
C LEU A 112 -11.63 7.03 0.61
N GLY A 113 -11.08 8.24 0.48
CA GLY A 113 -9.65 8.47 0.53
C GLY A 113 -9.13 8.46 1.97
N THR A 114 -7.85 8.16 2.13
CA THR A 114 -7.19 8.16 3.45
C THR A 114 -7.26 9.53 4.12
N ASN A 115 -7.25 10.62 3.35
CA ASN A 115 -7.28 12.00 3.85
C ASN A 115 -8.46 12.28 4.79
N LEU A 116 -9.65 11.74 4.48
CA LEU A 116 -10.83 11.94 5.34
C LEU A 116 -10.68 11.18 6.66
N VAL A 117 -10.26 9.92 6.59
CA VAL A 117 -10.02 9.07 7.76
C VAL A 117 -8.91 9.66 8.65
N GLU A 118 -7.84 10.15 8.04
CA GLU A 118 -6.76 10.86 8.73
C GLU A 118 -7.23 12.15 9.38
N GLY A 119 -8.05 12.95 8.69
CA GLY A 119 -8.65 14.16 9.24
C GLY A 119 -9.48 13.86 10.49
N ILE A 120 -10.33 12.83 10.42
CA ILE A 120 -11.12 12.35 11.56
C ILE A 120 -10.19 11.90 12.70
N ASN A 121 -9.20 11.06 12.41
CA ASN A 121 -8.24 10.58 13.40
C ASN A 121 -7.46 11.71 14.07
N ASN A 122 -7.04 12.72 13.29
CA ASN A 122 -6.34 13.88 13.81
C ASN A 122 -7.24 14.73 14.71
N LYS A 123 -8.51 14.93 14.33
CA LYS A 123 -9.48 15.64 15.17
C LYS A 123 -9.76 14.88 16.47
N ILE A 124 -9.90 13.55 16.44
CA ILE A 124 -10.04 12.72 17.64
C ILE A 124 -8.80 12.86 18.55
N LYS A 125 -7.59 12.81 17.97
CA LYS A 125 -6.34 13.04 18.71
C LYS A 125 -6.29 14.42 19.36
N VAL A 126 -6.76 15.46 18.67
CA VAL A 126 -6.86 16.83 19.22
C VAL A 126 -7.83 16.87 20.40
N ILE A 127 -9.03 16.28 20.27
CA ILE A 127 -10.02 16.20 21.36
C ILE A 127 -9.41 15.54 22.60
N LYS A 128 -8.72 14.40 22.42
CA LYS A 128 -8.02 13.72 23.51
C LYS A 128 -6.93 14.59 24.14
N ARG A 129 -6.15 15.31 23.33
CA ARG A 129 -5.04 16.16 23.80
C ARG A 129 -5.54 17.36 24.61
N VAL A 130 -6.60 18.04 24.15
CA VAL A 130 -7.18 19.21 24.84
C VAL A 130 -7.73 18.83 26.21
N ALA A 131 -8.28 17.62 26.35
CA ALA A 131 -8.77 17.12 27.64
C ALA A 131 -7.68 16.59 28.58
N TYR A 132 -6.41 16.58 28.15
CA TYR A 132 -5.32 15.87 28.85
C TYR A 132 -5.63 14.39 29.11
N GLY A 133 -6.37 13.77 28.19
CA GLY A 133 -6.89 12.41 28.32
C GLY A 133 -8.28 12.34 28.95
N TYR A 134 -8.99 11.26 28.65
CA TYR A 134 -10.27 10.92 29.27
C TYR A 134 -10.07 9.65 30.11
N ARG A 135 -10.70 9.60 31.28
CA ARG A 135 -10.71 8.41 32.15
C ARG A 135 -11.89 7.48 31.87
N ASP A 136 -12.92 8.01 31.22
CA ASP A 136 -14.14 7.31 30.84
C ASP A 136 -14.24 7.27 29.30
N ASP A 137 -14.16 6.06 28.75
CA ASP A 137 -14.25 5.82 27.32
C ASP A 137 -15.64 6.16 26.76
N ALA A 138 -16.72 5.92 27.50
CA ALA A 138 -18.08 6.25 27.06
C ALA A 138 -18.24 7.77 26.91
N TYR A 139 -17.72 8.53 27.87
CA TYR A 139 -17.70 9.99 27.77
C TYR A 139 -16.79 10.48 26.64
N PHE A 140 -15.66 9.83 26.41
CA PHE A 140 -14.80 10.15 25.26
C PHE A 140 -15.51 9.91 23.92
N PHE A 141 -16.18 8.77 23.76
CA PHE A 141 -16.98 8.48 22.56
C PHE A 141 -18.13 9.45 22.37
N LEU A 142 -18.77 9.90 23.46
CA LEU A 142 -19.79 10.95 23.40
C LEU A 142 -19.21 12.26 22.84
N LYS A 143 -18.02 12.68 23.31
CA LYS A 143 -17.33 13.87 22.78
C LYS A 143 -16.93 13.71 21.31
N ILE A 144 -16.50 12.52 20.89
CA ILE A 144 -16.22 12.23 19.48
C ILE A 144 -17.50 12.38 18.65
N ARG A 145 -18.60 11.73 19.04
CA ARG A 145 -19.90 11.81 18.31
C ARG A 145 -20.40 13.25 18.20
N ALA A 146 -20.31 14.01 19.29
CA ALA A 146 -20.69 15.43 19.29
C ALA A 146 -19.84 16.27 18.32
N ALA A 147 -18.59 15.91 18.09
CA ALA A 147 -17.71 16.60 17.15
C ALA A 147 -17.96 16.24 15.68
N PHE A 148 -18.75 15.19 15.39
CA PHE A 148 -19.06 14.73 14.03
C PHE A 148 -20.57 14.44 13.85
N PRO A 149 -21.47 15.46 13.97
CA PRO A 149 -22.91 15.26 13.98
C PRO A 149 -23.52 14.80 12.64
N GLY A 150 -22.75 14.81 11.55
CA GLY A 150 -23.20 14.49 10.19
C GLY A 150 -22.74 13.13 9.63
N LEU A 151 -22.00 12.32 10.40
CA LEU A 151 -21.68 10.94 10.01
C LEU A 151 -22.88 10.04 10.37
N ARG A 152 -23.92 10.06 9.54
CA ARG A 152 -24.99 9.03 9.56
C ARG A 152 -24.62 7.87 8.64
#